data_AF-M4DEQ8-F1
#
_entry.id   AF-M4DEQ8-F1
#
_cell.length_a   1.000
_cell.length_b   1.000
_cell.length_c   1.000
_cell.angle_alpha   90.00
_cell.angle_beta   90.00
_cell.angle_gamma   90.00
#
_symmetry.space_group_name_H-M   'P 1'
#
loop_
_entity.id
_entity.type
_entity.pdbx_description
1 polymer ?
#
loop_
_entity_poly.entity_id
_entity_poly.type
_entity_poly.pdbx_seq_one_letter_code
_entity_poly.pdbx_strand_id
1 'polypeptide(L)' 'MSSLNSGSIVKVDRFEVARCSSMYKIADHPFLIHFISSTIIDEVITGALEINLQS' A
#
# COMPACT_ATOMS: atom_id res chain seq x y z
N MET A 1 8.92 -8.74 -10.78
CA MET A 1 8.16 -8.16 -9.66
C MET A 1 9.00 -7.03 -9.11
N SER A 2 8.54 -5.79 -9.19
CA SER A 2 9.20 -4.68 -8.49
C SER A 2 9.06 -4.93 -6.99
N SER A 3 10.20 -5.04 -6.30
CA SER A 3 10.23 -5.25 -4.85
C SER A 3 9.87 -3.96 -4.15
N LEU A 4 8.87 -4.00 -3.27
CA LEU A 4 8.59 -2.89 -2.35
C LEU A 4 9.75 -2.77 -1.37
N ASN A 5 10.25 -1.54 -1.20
CA ASN A 5 11.29 -1.25 -0.22
C ASN A 5 10.66 -0.62 1.02
N SER A 6 11.18 -0.97 2.20
CA SER A 6 10.74 -0.33 3.44
C SER A 6 11.04 1.17 3.37
N GLY A 7 10.05 2.00 3.70
CA GLY A 7 10.17 3.46 3.68
C GLY A 7 9.98 4.13 2.32
N SER A 8 9.86 3.36 1.21
CA SER A 8 9.54 3.96 -0.09
C SER A 8 8.07 4.31 -0.22
N ILE A 9 7.77 5.46 -0.83
CA ILE A 9 6.42 5.84 -1.23
C ILE A 9 6.22 5.46 -2.69
N VAL A 10 5.22 4.60 -2.96
CA VAL A 10 4.93 4.10 -4.30
C VAL A 10 3.47 4.36 -4.68
N LYS A 11 3.22 4.54 -5.97
CA LYS A 11 1.89 4.51 -6.55
C LYS A 11 1.60 3.08 -7.01
N VAL A 12 0.46 2.54 -6.59
CA VAL A 12 -0.01 1.22 -7.00
C VAL A 12 -1.28 1.38 -7.83
N ASP A 13 -1.26 0.85 -9.06
CA ASP A 13 -2.41 0.81 -9.96
C ASP A 13 -2.87 -0.65 -10.19
N ARG A 14 -4.16 -0.83 -10.51
CA ARG A 14 -4.77 -2.14 -10.88
C ARG A 14 -4.58 -3.21 -9.80
N PHE A 15 -5.18 -3.00 -8.64
CA PHE A 15 -5.20 -3.94 -7.53
C PHE A 15 -6.62 -4.25 -7.07
N GLU A 16 -6.77 -5.33 -6.33
CA GLU A 16 -8.03 -5.70 -5.70
C GLU A 16 -8.05 -5.27 -4.23
N VAL A 17 -9.24 -4.90 -3.74
CA VAL A 17 -9.47 -4.54 -2.33
C VAL A 17 -10.51 -5.46 -1.73
N ALA A 18 -10.18 -6.05 -0.59
CA ALA A 18 -11.13 -6.80 0.22
C ALA A 18 -11.30 -6.14 1.60
N ARG A 19 -12.54 -6.03 2.07
CA ARG A 19 -12.80 -5.67 3.48
C ARG A 19 -12.43 -6.84 4.35
N CYS A 20 -11.63 -6.61 5.38
CA CYS A 20 -11.33 -7.65 6.34
C CYS A 20 -12.32 -7.58 7.51
N SER A 21 -12.81 -8.74 7.96
CA SER A 21 -13.39 -8.82 9.30
C SER A 21 -12.29 -8.52 10.33
N SER A 22 -12.65 -7.93 11.46
CA SER A 22 -11.79 -7.39 12.53
C SER A 22 -10.74 -8.33 13.16
N MET A 23 -10.38 -9.46 12.53
CA MET A 23 -9.23 -10.29 12.89
C MET A 23 -7.92 -9.50 12.86
N TYR A 24 -7.76 -8.54 11.94
CA TYR A 24 -6.58 -7.67 11.86
C TYR A 24 -6.91 -6.30 12.45
N LYS A 25 -6.79 -6.17 13.78
CA LYS A 25 -7.10 -4.94 14.55
C LYS A 25 -6.03 -3.84 14.42
N ILE A 26 -5.36 -3.73 13.28
CA ILE A 26 -4.28 -2.75 13.09
C ILE A 26 -4.85 -1.36 12.82
N ALA A 27 -6.06 -1.26 12.26
CA ALA A 27 -6.77 -0.01 11.99
C ALA A 27 -8.28 -0.17 12.19
N ASP A 28 -8.99 0.94 12.44
CA ASP A 28 -10.45 0.97 12.65
C ASP A 28 -11.25 0.45 11.45
N HIS A 29 -10.68 0.54 10.25
CA HIS A 29 -11.28 0.09 8.99
C HIS A 29 -10.28 -0.77 8.21
N PRO A 30 -10.07 -2.04 8.60
CA PRO A 30 -9.06 -2.86 7.98
C PRO A 30 -9.49 -3.30 6.58
N PHE A 31 -8.64 -3.01 5.60
CA PHE A 31 -8.74 -3.50 4.24
C PHE A 31 -7.46 -4.25 3.86
N LEU A 32 -7.61 -5.22 2.97
CA LEU A 32 -6.51 -5.96 2.36
C LEU A 32 -6.36 -5.51 0.91
N ILE A 33 -5.13 -5.21 0.51
CA ILE A 33 -4.76 -4.93 -0.87
C ILE A 33 -4.13 -6.22 -1.43
N HIS A 34 -4.70 -6.73 -2.52
CA HIS A 34 -4.20 -7.92 -3.20
C HIS A 34 -3.61 -7.51 -4.56
N PHE A 35 -2.33 -7.84 -4.76
CA PHE A 35 -1.64 -7.62 -6.03
C PHE A 35 -1.99 -8.74 -7.00
N ILE A 36 -2.49 -8.35 -8.16
CA ILE A 36 -2.80 -9.23 -9.28
C ILE A 36 -1.70 -9.14 -10.33
N SER A 37 -1.70 -10.05 -11.30
CA SER A 37 -0.65 -10.06 -12.34
C SER A 37 -0.58 -8.78 -13.18
N SER A 38 -1.65 -7.99 -13.22
CA SER A 38 -1.71 -6.71 -13.93
C SER A 38 -1.44 -5.49 -13.04
N THR A 39 -1.11 -5.69 -11.76
CA THR A 39 -0.76 -4.61 -10.83
C THR A 39 0.52 -3.92 -11.30
N ILE A 40 0.50 -2.58 -11.28
CA ILE A 40 1.62 -1.73 -11.65
C ILE A 40 2.06 -0.98 -10.39
N ILE A 41 3.36 -0.96 -10.13
CA ILE A 41 3.96 -0.24 -9.00
C ILE A 41 4.99 0.72 -9.56
N ASP A 42 4.71 2.01 -9.43
CA ASP A 42 5.59 3.10 -9.84
C ASP A 42 6.13 3.82 -8.61
N GLU A 43 7.42 4.14 -8.60
CA GLU A 43 8.00 4.99 -7.57
C GLU A 43 7.41 6.40 -7.68
N VAL A 44 6.89 6.96 -6.58
CA VAL A 44 6.38 8.33 -6.63
C VAL A 44 7.58 9.29 -6.68
N ILE A 45 7.57 10.18 -7.67
CA ILE A 45 8.64 11.17 -7.85
C ILE A 45 8.69 12.12 -6.65
N THR A 46 9.92 12.41 -6.23
CA THR A 46 10.38 13.33 -5.18
C THR A 46 9.44 14.53 -4.97
N GLY A 47 8.92 14.69 -3.75
CA GLY A 47 7.99 15.77 -3.37
C GLY A 47 6.60 15.30 -2.92
N ALA A 48 6.35 13.99 -2.93
CA ALA A 48 5.19 13.41 -2.25
C ALA A 48 5.22 13.73 -0.75
N LEU A 49 4.05 13.95 -0.16
CA LEU A 49 3.91 14.17 1.28
C LEU A 49 4.46 12.94 2.01
N GLU A 50 5.66 13.08 2.59
CA GLU A 50 6.19 12.07 3.50
C GLU A 50 5.20 11.93 4.64
N ILE A 51 4.63 10.72 4.74
CA ILE A 51 3.79 10.36 5.87
C ILE A 51 4.75 10.23 7.04
N ASN A 52 4.81 11.26 7.91
CA ASN A 52 5.62 11.22 9.12
C ASN A 52 5.10 10.08 10.00
N LEU A 53 5.75 8.92 9.91
CA LEU A 53 5.60 7.82 10.87
C LEU A 53 6.25 8.28 12.18
N GLN A 54 5.54 9.10 12.96
CA GLN A 54 5.94 9.31 14.35
C GLN A 54 5.74 7.98 15.08
N SER A 55 6.86 7.41 15.53
CA SER A 55 6.89 6.21 16.39
C SER A 55 6.44 6.55 17.81
#